data_AF-A0A258SUJ8-F1
#
_entry.id   AF-A0A258SUJ8-F1
#
_cell.length_a   1.000
_cell.length_b   1.000
_cell.length_c   1.000
_cell.angle_alpha   90.00
_cell.angle_beta   90.00
_cell.angle_gamma   90.00
#
_symmetry.space_group_name_H-M   'P 1'
#
loop_
_entity.id
_entity.type
_entity.pdbx_description
1 polymer ?
#
loop_
_entity_poly.entity_id
_entity_poly.type
_entity_poly.pdbx_seq_one_letter_code
_entity_poly.pdbx_strand_id
1 'polypeptide(L)'
;INVLHDNKPVYAREQSFGGNQLTQEIQRRFGLSMEEAEISKRKGGLPESYESEVLQPFVQMLAMEVARAQQFFTSSTQYHHVDHIVLAGGCASIPEVEVTVQDKTQVHTVIANPFQNMSVSSRVRQAQVPTDAPALLIACGLAMRGVSA
;
A
#
# COMPACT_ATOMS: atom_id res chain seq x y z
N ILE A 1 9.18 -3.49 3.57
CA ILE A 1 9.60 -3.74 2.17
C ILE A 1 10.19 -5.13 2.11
N ASN A 2 9.70 -5.97 1.20
CA ASN A 2 10.25 -7.29 0.91
C ASN A 2 10.56 -7.36 -0.59
N VAL A 3 11.74 -7.87 -0.95
CA VAL A 3 12.10 -8.14 -2.33
C VAL A 3 12.24 -9.64 -2.51
N LEU A 4 11.61 -10.16 -3.56
CA LEU A 4 11.63 -11.56 -3.92
C LEU A 4 12.36 -11.73 -5.26
N HIS A 5 13.17 -12.78 -5.34
CA HIS A 5 13.76 -13.26 -6.59
C HIS A 5 13.47 -14.76 -6.68
N ASP A 6 12.93 -15.22 -7.81
CA ASP A 6 12.45 -16.60 -7.98
C ASP A 6 11.56 -17.09 -6.82
N ASN A 7 10.61 -16.26 -6.40
CA ASN A 7 9.70 -16.49 -5.27
C ASN A 7 10.38 -16.71 -3.91
N LYS A 8 11.68 -16.39 -3.78
CA LYS A 8 12.43 -16.47 -2.52
C LYS A 8 12.73 -15.07 -2.00
N PRO A 9 12.53 -14.81 -0.70
CA PRO A 9 12.90 -13.52 -0.12
C PRO A 9 14.41 -13.35 -0.14
N VAL A 10 14.90 -12.28 -0.75
CA VAL A 10 16.33 -11.96 -0.84
C VAL A 10 16.71 -10.70 -0.07
N TYR A 11 15.72 -9.87 0.26
CA TYR A 11 15.91 -8.65 1.03
C TYR A 11 14.63 -8.32 1.80
N ALA A 12 14.79 -7.91 3.05
CA ALA A 12 13.69 -7.46 3.89
C ALA A 12 14.16 -6.27 4.71
N ARG A 13 13.33 -5.22 4.74
CA ARG A 13 13.57 -4.04 5.58
C ARG A 13 12.26 -3.47 6.06
N GLU A 14 12.21 -3.17 7.34
CA GLU A 14 11.13 -2.40 7.94
C GLU A 14 11.45 -0.92 7.92
N GLN A 15 10.41 -0.12 7.80
CA GLN A 15 10.51 1.32 7.83
C GLN A 15 9.33 1.91 8.60
N SER A 16 9.63 2.86 9.48
CA SER A 16 8.63 3.65 10.20
C SER A 16 7.96 4.67 9.28
N PHE A 17 7.18 4.17 8.32
CA PHE A 17 6.35 4.94 7.41
C PHE A 17 5.04 4.21 7.16
N GLY A 18 3.92 4.94 7.07
CA GLY A 18 2.64 4.32 6.75
C GLY A 18 1.45 5.23 7.03
N GLY A 19 0.24 4.66 6.88
CA GLY A 19 -1.02 5.40 6.92
C GLY A 19 -1.34 6.09 8.24
N ASN A 20 -0.65 5.76 9.34
CA ASN A 20 -0.79 6.49 10.60
C ASN A 20 -0.30 7.95 10.47
N GLN A 21 0.72 8.21 9.63
CA GLN A 21 1.17 9.58 9.36
C GLN A 21 0.08 10.39 8.65
N LEU A 22 -0.61 9.79 7.68
CA LEU A 22 -1.75 10.42 7.02
C LEU A 22 -2.88 10.72 8.02
N THR A 23 -3.21 9.78 8.91
CA THR A 23 -4.22 9.99 9.95
C THR A 23 -3.83 11.12 10.92
N GLN A 24 -2.56 11.21 11.33
CA GLN A 24 -2.05 12.27 12.19
C GLN A 24 -2.13 13.65 11.50
N GLU A 25 -1.81 13.75 10.21
CA GLU A 25 -1.95 15.00 9.46
C GLU A 25 -3.40 15.45 9.31
N ILE A 26 -4.34 14.52 9.08
CA ILE A 26 -5.78 14.81 9.08
C ILE A 26 -6.21 15.36 10.44
N GLN A 27 -5.82 14.71 11.54
CA GLN A 27 -6.09 15.18 12.91
C GLN A 27 -5.55 16.60 13.11
N ARG A 28 -4.28 16.84 12.79
CA ARG A 28 -3.62 18.12 13.02
C ARG A 28 -4.28 19.25 12.24
N ARG A 29 -4.67 19.00 10.99
CA ARG A 29 -5.17 20.03 10.08
C ARG A 29 -6.65 20.35 10.28
N PHE A 30 -7.47 19.36 10.60
CA PHE A 30 -8.91 19.51 10.73
C PHE A 30 -9.40 19.49 12.18
N GLY A 31 -8.50 19.38 13.16
CA GLY A 31 -8.84 19.40 14.59
C GLY A 31 -9.65 18.19 15.04
N LEU A 32 -9.53 17.06 14.34
CA LEU A 32 -10.26 15.83 14.62
C LEU A 32 -9.55 14.98 15.68
N SER A 33 -10.30 14.15 16.39
CA SER A 33 -9.70 13.05 17.16
C SER A 33 -9.03 12.03 16.22
N MET A 34 -8.16 11.18 16.78
CA MET A 34 -7.48 10.12 16.00
C MET A 34 -8.49 9.17 15.35
N GLU A 35 -9.58 8.84 16.06
CA GLU A 35 -10.64 7.96 15.56
C GLU A 35 -11.45 8.62 14.43
N GLU A 36 -11.86 9.87 14.62
CA GLU A 36 -12.58 10.63 13.58
C GLU A 36 -11.71 10.83 12.33
N ALA A 37 -10.42 11.10 12.50
CA ALA A 37 -9.47 11.21 11.39
C ALA A 37 -9.34 9.89 10.62
N GLU A 38 -9.25 8.75 11.30
CA GLU A 38 -9.16 7.43 10.66
C GLU A 38 -10.45 7.08 9.91
N ILE A 39 -11.61 7.38 10.50
CA ILE A 39 -12.92 7.17 9.86
C ILE A 39 -13.04 8.04 8.61
N SER A 40 -12.71 9.33 8.72
CA SER A 40 -12.82 10.30 7.63
C SER A 40 -11.83 9.99 6.50
N LYS A 41 -10.62 9.50 6.82
CA LYS A 41 -9.66 9.01 5.82
C LYS A 41 -10.24 7.90 4.93
N ARG A 42 -11.05 7.00 5.51
CA ARG A 42 -11.62 5.84 4.80
C ARG A 42 -12.96 6.11 4.15
N LYS A 43 -13.80 6.94 4.78
CA LYS A 43 -15.18 7.21 4.33
C LYS A 43 -15.33 8.53 3.58
N GLY A 44 -14.31 9.40 3.59
CA GLY A 44 -14.40 10.77 3.11
C GLY A 44 -15.06 11.70 4.13
N GLY A 45 -15.65 12.79 3.65
CA GLY A 45 -16.27 13.83 4.49
C GLY A 45 -15.28 14.88 5.00
N LEU A 46 -14.05 14.90 4.46
CA LEU A 46 -13.07 15.95 4.70
C LEU A 46 -13.29 17.12 3.71
N PRO A 47 -12.86 18.35 4.06
CA PRO A 47 -12.92 19.50 3.15
C PRO A 47 -12.17 19.26 1.84
N GLU A 48 -12.51 19.99 0.77
CA GLU A 48 -11.83 19.89 -0.54
C GLU A 48 -10.31 20.11 -0.46
N SER A 49 -9.84 20.91 0.51
CA SER A 49 -8.41 21.12 0.77
C SER A 49 -7.67 19.87 1.21
N TYR A 50 -8.35 18.81 1.68
CA TYR A 50 -7.71 17.55 2.06
C TYR A 50 -6.90 16.95 0.92
N GLU A 51 -7.45 16.94 -0.29
CA GLU A 51 -6.84 16.23 -1.41
C GLU A 51 -5.50 16.86 -1.81
N SER A 52 -5.50 18.17 -2.06
CA SER A 52 -4.32 18.93 -2.48
C SER A 52 -3.33 19.18 -1.34
N GLU A 53 -3.81 19.41 -0.13
CA GLU A 53 -2.94 19.86 0.96
C GLU A 53 -2.46 18.73 1.90
N VAL A 54 -3.11 17.57 1.89
CA VAL A 54 -2.79 16.45 2.81
C VAL A 54 -2.54 15.16 2.03
N LEU A 55 -3.49 14.72 1.21
CA LEU A 55 -3.41 13.42 0.54
C LEU A 55 -2.29 13.40 -0.51
N GLN A 56 -2.27 14.35 -1.43
CA GLN A 56 -1.24 14.44 -2.47
C GLN A 56 0.18 14.52 -1.87
N PRO A 57 0.48 15.39 -0.88
CA PRO A 57 1.78 15.37 -0.21
C PRO A 57 2.14 14.03 0.42
N PHE A 58 1.17 13.34 1.04
CA PHE A 58 1.41 12.01 1.60
C PHE A 58 1.76 10.97 0.53
N VAL A 59 1.05 10.97 -0.61
CA VAL A 59 1.32 10.06 -1.73
C VAL A 59 2.71 10.35 -2.33
N GLN A 60 3.11 11.61 -2.46
CA GLN A 60 4.46 11.98 -2.89
C GLN A 60 5.54 11.51 -1.91
N MET A 61 5.31 11.64 -0.61
CA MET A 61 6.22 11.10 0.42
C MET A 61 6.32 9.58 0.33
N LEU A 62 5.21 8.87 0.14
CA LEU A 62 5.20 7.43 -0.05
C LEU A 62 6.04 7.03 -1.26
N ALA A 63 5.83 7.68 -2.40
CA ALA A 63 6.57 7.39 -3.63
C ALA A 63 8.09 7.64 -3.47
N MET A 64 8.47 8.72 -2.78
CA MET A 64 9.87 8.98 -2.43
C MET A 64 10.46 7.87 -1.56
N GLU A 65 9.71 7.37 -0.57
CA GLU A 65 10.19 6.29 0.30
C GLU A 65 10.35 4.96 -0.45
N VAL A 66 9.44 4.65 -1.38
CA VAL A 66 9.58 3.47 -2.24
C VAL A 66 10.82 3.58 -3.14
N ALA A 67 11.03 4.74 -3.78
CA ALA A 67 12.21 4.96 -4.62
C ALA A 67 13.52 4.86 -3.80
N ARG A 68 13.53 5.42 -2.58
CA ARG A 68 14.67 5.31 -1.68
C ARG A 68 14.94 3.85 -1.27
N ALA A 69 13.89 3.09 -0.98
CA ALA A 69 14.01 1.66 -0.68
C ALA A 69 14.57 0.85 -1.86
N GLN A 70 14.12 1.13 -3.09
CA GLN A 70 14.65 0.53 -4.31
C GLN A 70 16.14 0.86 -4.49
N GLN A 71 16.54 2.11 -4.26
CA GLN A 71 17.94 2.51 -4.34
C GLN A 71 18.80 1.82 -3.28
N PHE A 72 18.31 1.68 -2.04
CA PHE A 72 19.02 0.91 -1.02
C PHE A 72 19.20 -0.56 -1.40
N PHE A 73 18.15 -1.19 -1.93
CA PHE A 73 18.24 -2.58 -2.39
C PHE A 73 19.27 -2.75 -3.50
N THR A 74 19.23 -1.90 -4.53
CA THR A 74 20.12 -2.01 -5.70
C THR A 74 21.58 -1.63 -5.42
N SER A 75 21.81 -0.77 -4.42
CA SER A 75 23.16 -0.37 -4.00
C SER A 75 23.79 -1.32 -2.97
N SER A 76 22.98 -2.08 -2.23
CA SER A 76 23.42 -2.92 -1.10
C SER A 76 23.39 -4.42 -1.40
N THR A 77 23.03 -4.82 -2.62
CA THR A 77 22.95 -6.22 -3.04
C THR A 77 23.55 -6.43 -4.43
N GLN A 78 23.67 -7.69 -4.84
CA GLN A 78 24.10 -8.06 -6.20
C GLN A 78 23.03 -7.80 -7.28
N TYR A 79 21.80 -7.48 -6.89
CA TYR A 79 20.70 -7.24 -7.81
C TYR A 79 20.68 -5.76 -8.19
N HIS A 80 20.79 -5.46 -9.48
CA HIS A 80 20.89 -4.07 -9.96
C HIS A 80 19.57 -3.50 -10.49
N HIS A 81 18.52 -4.30 -10.60
CA HIS A 81 17.21 -3.87 -11.08
C HIS A 81 16.08 -4.55 -10.30
N VAL A 82 14.89 -3.96 -10.39
CA VAL A 82 13.62 -4.49 -9.89
C VAL A 82 12.64 -4.48 -11.05
N ASP A 83 12.06 -5.62 -11.39
CA ASP A 83 11.16 -5.74 -12.54
C ASP A 83 9.77 -5.14 -12.26
N HIS A 84 9.26 -5.36 -11.05
CA HIS A 84 7.91 -4.98 -10.65
C HIS A 84 7.85 -4.53 -9.19
N ILE A 85 7.01 -3.54 -8.93
CA ILE A 85 6.62 -3.12 -7.57
C ILE A 85 5.18 -3.55 -7.33
N VAL A 86 4.95 -4.25 -6.23
CA VAL A 86 3.61 -4.65 -5.78
C VAL A 86 3.28 -3.89 -4.51
N LEU A 87 2.27 -3.02 -4.56
CA LEU A 87 1.80 -2.27 -3.41
C LEU A 87 0.74 -3.08 -2.66
N ALA A 88 0.95 -3.28 -1.36
CA ALA A 88 0.03 -3.98 -0.48
C ALA A 88 -0.21 -3.18 0.82
N GLY A 89 -1.17 -3.62 1.63
CA GLY A 89 -1.61 -2.90 2.82
C GLY A 89 -2.70 -1.87 2.52
N GLY A 90 -3.31 -1.30 3.57
CA GLY A 90 -4.47 -0.40 3.41
C GLY A 90 -4.17 0.91 2.67
N CYS A 91 -2.92 1.37 2.64
CA CYS A 91 -2.54 2.57 1.87
C CYS A 91 -2.46 2.31 0.36
N ALA A 92 -2.40 1.05 -0.07
CA ALA A 92 -2.44 0.69 -1.48
C ALA A 92 -3.84 0.92 -2.10
N SER A 93 -4.87 1.14 -1.28
CA SER A 93 -6.22 1.49 -1.74
C SER A 93 -6.41 3.00 -1.96
N ILE A 94 -5.36 3.82 -1.75
CA ILE A 94 -5.39 5.24 -2.08
C ILE A 94 -5.43 5.40 -3.60
N PRO A 95 -6.34 6.22 -4.17
CA PRO A 95 -6.40 6.43 -5.61
C PRO A 95 -5.06 6.91 -6.19
N GLU A 96 -4.69 6.36 -7.35
CA GLU A 96 -3.52 6.76 -8.15
C GLU A 96 -2.15 6.64 -7.44
N VAL A 97 -2.10 5.90 -6.32
CA VAL A 97 -0.84 5.67 -5.59
C VAL A 97 0.15 4.87 -6.41
N GLU A 98 -0.33 3.88 -7.18
CA GLU A 98 0.47 3.08 -8.10
C GLU A 98 1.06 3.92 -9.24
N VAL A 99 0.29 4.87 -9.76
CA VAL A 99 0.73 5.78 -10.82
C VAL A 99 1.85 6.66 -10.29
N THR A 100 1.64 7.29 -9.12
CA THR A 100 2.65 8.17 -8.52
C THR A 100 3.94 7.41 -8.17
N VAL A 101 3.81 6.18 -7.64
CA VAL A 101 4.97 5.32 -7.36
C VAL A 101 5.69 4.91 -8.66
N GLN A 102 4.95 4.52 -9.70
CA GLN A 102 5.51 4.15 -10.99
C GLN A 102 6.26 5.32 -11.62
N ASP A 103 5.67 6.51 -11.65
CA ASP A 103 6.30 7.71 -12.19
C ASP A 103 7.57 8.07 -11.42
N LYS A 104 7.57 7.90 -10.09
CA LYS A 104 8.73 8.21 -9.27
C LYS A 104 9.88 7.20 -9.39
N THR A 105 9.53 5.92 -9.51
CA THR A 105 10.48 4.80 -9.49
C THR A 105 10.92 4.37 -10.89
N GLN A 106 10.14 4.72 -11.91
CA GLN A 106 10.26 4.22 -13.28
C GLN A 106 10.17 2.68 -13.36
N VAL A 107 9.47 2.05 -12.41
CA VAL A 107 9.23 0.61 -12.36
C VAL A 107 7.74 0.33 -12.43
N HIS A 108 7.36 -0.65 -13.24
CA HIS A 108 5.96 -1.06 -13.38
C HIS A 108 5.37 -1.42 -12.01
N THR A 109 4.33 -0.69 -11.60
CA THR A 109 3.75 -0.78 -10.26
C THR A 109 2.30 -1.24 -10.33
N VAL A 110 1.95 -2.22 -9.50
CA VAL A 110 0.59 -2.77 -9.41
C VAL A 110 0.09 -2.83 -7.98
N ILE A 111 -1.22 -2.72 -7.81
CA ILE A 111 -1.89 -2.96 -6.52
C ILE A 111 -2.10 -4.46 -6.32
N ALA A 112 -1.72 -4.97 -5.14
CA ALA A 112 -1.88 -6.36 -4.80
C ALA A 112 -3.36 -6.76 -4.71
N ASN A 113 -3.75 -7.78 -5.46
CA ASN A 113 -5.03 -8.45 -5.30
C ASN A 113 -4.82 -9.96 -5.08
N PRO A 114 -4.78 -10.42 -3.81
CA PRO A 114 -4.59 -11.85 -3.52
C PRO A 114 -5.77 -12.72 -3.98
N PHE A 115 -6.93 -12.13 -4.32
CA PHE A 115 -8.15 -12.85 -4.66
C PHE A 115 -8.39 -12.97 -6.17
N GLN A 116 -7.50 -12.45 -7.02
CA GLN A 116 -7.72 -12.33 -8.47
C GLN A 116 -8.08 -13.67 -9.14
N ASN A 117 -7.52 -14.78 -8.67
CA ASN A 117 -7.77 -16.13 -9.20
C ASN A 117 -8.62 -16.99 -8.25
N MET A 118 -9.37 -16.38 -7.34
CA MET A 118 -10.21 -17.07 -6.36
C MET A 118 -11.70 -16.87 -6.65
N SER A 119 -12.50 -17.91 -6.41
CA SER A 119 -13.96 -17.78 -6.40
C SER A 119 -14.41 -17.05 -5.13
N VAL A 120 -15.15 -15.95 -5.29
CA VAL A 120 -15.71 -15.19 -4.16
C VAL A 120 -17.12 -15.72 -3.84
N SER A 121 -17.32 -16.20 -2.61
CA SER A 121 -18.62 -16.67 -2.12
C SER A 121 -19.69 -15.57 -2.15
N SER A 122 -20.94 -15.95 -2.44
CA SER A 122 -22.09 -15.03 -2.43
C SER A 122 -22.39 -14.43 -1.05
N ARG A 123 -21.84 -15.01 0.03
CA ARG A 123 -21.92 -14.47 1.39
C ARG A 123 -20.96 -13.29 1.64
N VAL A 124 -20.02 -13.04 0.75
CA VAL A 124 -19.07 -11.93 0.84
C VAL A 124 -19.63 -10.72 0.09
N ARG A 125 -19.46 -9.52 0.67
CA ARG A 125 -19.80 -8.26 0.01
C ARG A 125 -18.85 -8.00 -1.14
N GLN A 126 -19.18 -8.46 -2.34
CA GLN A 126 -18.29 -8.42 -3.51
C GLN A 126 -17.77 -7.01 -3.83
N ALA A 127 -18.60 -5.98 -3.67
CA ALA A 127 -18.21 -4.59 -3.90
C ALA A 127 -17.08 -4.09 -2.99
N GLN A 128 -16.90 -4.69 -1.81
CA GLN A 128 -15.87 -4.30 -0.85
C GLN A 128 -14.54 -5.03 -1.09
N VAL A 129 -14.56 -6.15 -1.82
CA VAL A 129 -13.39 -7.01 -2.01
C VAL A 129 -12.22 -6.25 -2.64
N PRO A 130 -12.38 -5.47 -3.74
CA PRO A 130 -11.26 -4.75 -4.33
C PRO A 130 -10.62 -3.74 -3.37
N THR A 131 -11.44 -3.06 -2.56
CA THR A 131 -10.98 -2.04 -1.60
C THR A 131 -10.15 -2.63 -0.47
N ASP A 132 -10.55 -3.81 0.03
CA ASP A 132 -9.90 -4.46 1.17
C ASP A 132 -8.78 -5.42 0.74
N ALA A 133 -8.80 -5.89 -0.51
CA ALA A 133 -7.88 -6.90 -1.05
C ALA A 133 -6.39 -6.63 -0.75
N PRO A 134 -5.86 -5.42 -0.95
CA PRO A 134 -4.43 -5.16 -0.71
C PRO A 134 -4.06 -5.29 0.77
N ALA A 135 -4.99 -4.95 1.69
CA ALA A 135 -4.79 -5.07 3.13
C ALA A 135 -4.84 -6.52 3.63
N LEU A 136 -5.47 -7.41 2.86
CA LEU A 136 -5.71 -8.80 3.25
C LEU A 136 -4.63 -9.78 2.75
N LEU A 137 -3.56 -9.30 2.12
CA LEU A 137 -2.47 -10.14 1.60
C LEU A 137 -1.91 -11.10 2.67
N ILE A 138 -1.64 -10.61 3.87
CA ILE A 138 -1.09 -11.43 4.97
C ILE A 138 -2.13 -12.43 5.48
N ALA A 139 -3.39 -12.00 5.67
CA ALA A 139 -4.48 -12.87 6.12
C ALA A 139 -4.74 -13.99 5.10
N CYS A 140 -4.70 -13.68 3.81
CA CYS A 140 -4.78 -14.65 2.72
C CYS A 140 -3.64 -15.67 2.81
N GLY A 141 -2.39 -15.21 2.94
CA GLY A 141 -1.23 -16.09 3.08
C GLY A 141 -1.31 -17.01 4.31
N LEU A 142 -1.85 -16.51 5.44
CA LEU A 142 -2.08 -17.32 6.64
C LEU A 142 -3.16 -18.40 6.39
N ALA A 143 -4.26 -18.04 5.74
CA ALA A 143 -5.34 -18.97 5.41
C ALA A 143 -4.88 -20.06 4.43
N MET A 144 -4.06 -19.70 3.43
CA MET A 144 -3.51 -20.65 2.47
C MET A 144 -2.67 -21.75 3.12
N ARG A 145 -2.01 -21.52 4.26
CA ARG A 145 -1.23 -22.57 4.95
C ARG A 145 -2.06 -23.81 5.31
N GLY A 146 -3.38 -23.65 5.52
CA GLY A 146 -4.29 -24.77 5.80
C GLY A 146 -4.87 -25.44 4.56
N VAL A 147 -4.58 -24.93 3.35
CA VAL A 147 -5.15 -25.36 2.07
C VAL A 147 -4.07 -25.78 1.07
N SER A 148 -2.81 -25.36 1.29
CA SER A 148 -1.65 -25.81 0.52
C SER A 148 -1.39 -27.30 0.76
N ALA A 149 -1.82 -28.15 -0.18
CA ALA A 149 -1.34 -29.51 -0.35
C ALA A 149 -0.19 -29.55 -1.37
#